data_AF-A0A7Y6MD45-F1
#
_entry.id   AF-A0A7Y6MD45-F1
#
_cell.length_a   1.000
_cell.length_b   1.000
_cell.length_c   1.000
_cell.angle_alpha   90.00
_cell.angle_beta   90.00
_cell.angle_gamma   90.00
#
_symmetry.space_group_name_H-M   'P 1'
#
loop_
_entity.id
_entity.type
_entity.pdbx_description
1 polymer ?
#
loop_
_entity_poly.entity_id
_entity_poly.type
_entity_poly.pdbx_seq_one_letter_code
_entity_poly.pdbx_strand_id
1 'polypeptide(L)'
;MLRRLLVTAVLAGSVLAVPVATALPAAAAVPVSVAGHACTYQRDGNVWRCVTPGAFCPKAAHGRYGYAKATDRRYKCLYKNDDPYWRWRRA
;
A
#
# COMPACT_ATOMS: atom_id res chain seq x y z
N MET A 1 -51.90 21.66 -48.00
CA MET A 1 -52.84 21.60 -46.86
C MET A 1 -52.63 22.85 -46.02
N LEU A 2 -53.72 23.58 -45.85
CA LEU A 2 -53.81 24.93 -45.33
C LEU A 2 -53.96 24.89 -43.80
N ARG A 3 -53.17 25.71 -43.10
CA ARG A 3 -53.45 26.35 -41.80
C ARG A 3 -53.91 25.45 -40.64
N ARG A 4 -53.32 25.68 -39.46
CA ARG A 4 -53.96 26.40 -38.33
C ARG A 4 -53.18 26.11 -37.04
N LEU A 5 -52.53 27.14 -36.47
CA LEU A 5 -52.91 27.83 -35.22
C LEU A 5 -52.27 27.13 -34.00
N LEU A 6 -51.76 27.76 -32.94
CA LEU A 6 -51.58 29.13 -32.46
C LEU A 6 -50.81 29.01 -31.12
N VAL A 7 -49.97 30.01 -30.78
CA VAL A 7 -49.92 30.72 -29.46
C VAL A 7 -49.43 29.92 -28.25
N THR A 8 -48.18 30.10 -27.78
CA THR A 8 -47.63 31.13 -26.84
C THR A 8 -48.24 31.18 -25.43
N ALA A 9 -47.41 30.90 -24.42
CA ALA A 9 -47.29 31.60 -23.12
C ALA A 9 -46.21 30.86 -22.29
N VAL A 10 -44.94 31.31 -22.27
CA VAL A 10 -44.33 32.24 -21.29
C VAL A 10 -44.80 31.99 -19.86
N LEU A 11 -43.86 31.61 -18.98
CA LEU A 11 -43.73 32.21 -17.66
C LEU A 11 -42.33 31.97 -17.07
N ALA A 12 -41.73 33.07 -16.64
CA ALA A 12 -40.42 33.21 -16.06
C ALA A 12 -40.33 32.63 -14.64
N GLY A 13 -39.13 32.25 -14.23
CA GLY A 13 -38.82 31.87 -12.87
C GLY A 13 -37.32 31.97 -12.62
N SER A 14 -36.86 33.19 -12.37
CA SER A 14 -35.57 33.50 -11.74
C SER A 14 -35.42 32.69 -10.45
N VAL A 15 -34.20 32.23 -10.10
CA VAL A 15 -33.72 32.15 -8.69
C VAL A 15 -32.27 31.62 -8.58
N LEU A 16 -31.44 32.51 -8.03
CA LEU A 16 -30.36 32.35 -7.04
C LEU A 16 -29.03 31.62 -7.36
N ALA A 17 -27.99 32.45 -7.37
CA ALA A 17 -26.79 32.38 -6.52
C ALA A 17 -25.93 31.11 -6.58
N VAL A 18 -24.73 31.29 -7.13
CA VAL A 18 -23.59 30.38 -7.04
C VAL A 18 -23.01 30.44 -5.62
N PRO A 19 -23.01 29.35 -4.83
CA PRO A 19 -22.11 29.24 -3.71
C PRO A 19 -20.80 28.64 -4.20
N VAL A 20 -19.77 29.47 -4.34
CA VAL A 20 -18.39 29.00 -4.40
C VAL A 20 -18.02 28.54 -2.99
N ALA A 21 -18.18 27.25 -2.72
CA ALA A 21 -17.64 26.64 -1.52
C ALA A 21 -16.13 26.46 -1.73
N THR A 22 -15.33 27.29 -1.05
CA THR A 22 -13.90 27.08 -0.87
C THR A 22 -13.69 25.79 -0.06
N ALA A 23 -13.33 24.71 -0.75
CA ALA A 23 -12.90 23.49 -0.10
C ALA A 23 -11.63 23.79 0.70
N LEU A 24 -11.72 23.76 2.04
CA LEU A 24 -10.53 23.64 2.88
C LEU A 24 -9.83 22.32 2.52
N PRO A 25 -8.50 22.31 2.36
CA PRO A 25 -7.78 21.06 2.14
C PRO A 25 -7.97 20.16 3.36
N ALA A 26 -8.64 19.03 3.14
CA ALA A 26 -8.70 17.94 4.09
C ALA A 26 -7.25 17.58 4.47
N ALA A 27 -6.96 17.61 5.77
CA ALA A 27 -5.74 17.04 6.30
C ALA A 27 -5.72 15.56 5.91
N ALA A 28 -4.98 15.26 4.83
CA ALA A 28 -4.74 13.91 4.40
C ALA A 28 -3.92 13.24 5.51
N ALA A 29 -4.62 12.49 6.36
CA ALA A 29 -3.98 11.46 7.18
C ALA A 29 -3.26 10.56 6.18
N VAL A 30 -1.93 10.68 6.12
CA VAL A 30 -1.10 9.87 5.25
C VAL A 30 -1.30 8.43 5.71
N PRO A 31 -1.96 7.55 4.93
CA PRO A 31 -1.87 6.15 5.25
C PRO A 31 -0.42 5.78 4.95
N VAL A 32 0.39 5.62 5.99
CA VAL A 32 1.69 4.95 5.87
C VAL A 32 1.38 3.49 5.54
N SER A 33 1.02 3.26 4.28
CA SER A 33 0.84 1.95 3.70
C SER A 33 2.24 1.38 3.52
N VAL A 34 2.81 0.85 4.60
CA VAL A 34 3.83 -0.19 4.46
C VAL A 34 3.10 -1.47 4.07
N ALA A 35 2.43 -1.45 2.92
CA ALA A 35 2.12 -2.65 2.18
C ALA A 35 3.45 -3.14 1.59
N GLY A 36 4.38 -3.53 2.47
CA GLY A 36 5.53 -4.30 2.08
C GLY A 36 4.96 -5.58 1.49
N HIS A 37 4.99 -5.69 0.16
CA HIS A 37 4.74 -6.95 -0.51
C HIS A 37 5.46 -8.02 0.29
N ALA A 38 4.72 -9.01 0.79
CA ALA A 38 5.26 -10.10 1.57
C ALA A 38 6.38 -10.70 0.73
N CYS A 39 7.61 -10.34 1.07
CA CYS A 39 8.78 -10.76 0.34
C CYS A 39 8.86 -12.26 0.57
N THR A 40 8.43 -13.03 -0.43
CA THR A 40 8.61 -14.46 -0.44
C THR A 40 10.10 -14.71 -0.49
N TYR A 41 10.63 -15.43 0.49
CA TYR A 41 12.04 -15.75 0.60
C TYR A 41 12.52 -16.37 -0.72
N GLN A 42 13.34 -15.65 -1.49
CA GLN A 42 13.88 -16.14 -2.75
C GLN A 42 15.29 -16.63 -2.51
N ARG A 43 15.58 -17.86 -2.95
CA ARG A 43 16.93 -18.39 -2.90
C ARG A 43 17.65 -18.00 -4.19
N ASP A 44 18.64 -17.13 -4.05
CA ASP A 44 19.52 -16.68 -5.12
C ASP A 44 20.88 -17.38 -4.95
N GLY A 45 21.01 -18.57 -5.54
CA GLY A 45 22.16 -19.45 -5.34
C GLY A 45 22.36 -19.86 -3.88
N ASN A 46 23.41 -19.33 -3.25
CA ASN A 46 23.77 -19.59 -1.85
C ASN A 46 23.24 -18.55 -0.86
N VAL A 47 22.57 -17.51 -1.36
CA VAL A 47 22.10 -16.38 -0.56
C VAL A 47 20.59 -16.30 -0.60
N TRP A 48 19.97 -15.98 0.52
CA TRP A 48 18.54 -15.69 0.57
C TRP A 48 18.33 -14.20 0.28
N ARG A 49 17.52 -13.87 -0.72
CA ARG A 49 17.08 -12.50 -0.99
C ARG A 49 15.65 -12.32 -0.54
N CYS A 50 15.24 -11.06 -0.42
CA CYS A 50 13.90 -10.70 0.02
C CYS A 50 13.61 -11.25 1.43
N VAL A 51 14.59 -11.12 2.33
CA VAL A 51 14.41 -11.50 3.74
C VAL A 51 13.70 -10.40 4.52
N THR A 52 12.65 -10.76 5.26
CA THR A 52 12.01 -9.83 6.18
C THR A 52 12.69 -9.87 7.56
N PRO A 53 13.19 -8.73 8.08
CA PRO A 53 13.77 -8.66 9.43
C PRO A 53 12.80 -9.16 10.50
N GLY A 54 13.25 -10.06 11.39
CA GLY A 54 12.43 -10.60 12.49
C GLY A 54 11.39 -11.66 12.07
N ALA A 55 11.22 -11.91 10.78
CA ALA A 55 10.30 -12.92 10.29
C ALA A 55 10.87 -14.33 10.42
N PHE A 56 9.99 -15.33 10.42
CA PHE A 56 10.36 -16.75 10.48
C PHE A 56 11.10 -17.17 9.22
N CYS A 57 12.24 -17.81 9.37
CA CYS A 57 12.98 -18.33 8.23
C CYS A 57 12.54 -19.77 7.88
N PRO A 58 12.59 -20.15 6.58
CA PRO A 58 12.34 -21.52 6.17
C PRO A 58 13.46 -22.45 6.64
N LYS A 59 13.14 -23.75 6.79
CA LYS A 59 14.11 -24.78 7.26
C LYS A 59 15.40 -24.82 6.46
N ALA A 60 15.33 -24.62 5.14
CA ALA A 60 16.49 -24.56 4.25
C ALA A 60 17.41 -23.35 4.51
N ALA A 61 16.94 -22.33 5.22
CA ALA A 61 17.68 -21.14 5.57
C ALA A 61 18.31 -21.19 6.97
N HIS A 62 18.05 -22.23 7.78
CA HIS A 62 18.59 -22.33 9.15
C HIS A 62 20.13 -22.17 9.15
N GLY A 63 20.63 -21.18 9.89
CA GLY A 63 22.05 -20.85 9.99
C GLY A 63 22.64 -20.13 8.77
N ARG A 64 21.85 -19.88 7.72
CA ARG A 64 22.27 -19.18 6.49
C ARG A 64 22.06 -17.67 6.59
N TYR A 65 22.71 -16.95 5.68
CA TYR A 65 22.57 -15.51 5.53
C TYR A 65 21.54 -15.17 4.46
N GLY A 66 20.91 -14.02 4.64
CA GLY A 66 20.07 -13.42 3.63
C GLY A 66 20.01 -11.91 3.74
N TYR A 67 19.50 -11.27 2.69
CA TYR A 67 19.50 -9.83 2.50
C TYR A 67 18.07 -9.32 2.40
N ALA A 68 17.79 -8.27 3.16
CA ALA A 68 16.47 -7.65 3.16
C ALA A 68 16.31 -6.76 1.93
N LYS A 69 15.31 -7.00 1.08
CA LYS A 69 15.10 -6.23 -0.17
C LYS A 69 15.03 -4.72 0.07
N ALA A 70 14.37 -4.31 1.16
CA ALA A 70 14.15 -2.90 1.45
C ALA A 70 15.38 -2.14 1.94
N THR A 71 16.37 -2.82 2.53
CA THR A 71 17.52 -2.15 3.17
C THR A 71 18.87 -2.68 2.71
N ASP A 72 18.86 -3.73 1.90
CA ASP A 72 20.00 -4.57 1.51
C ASP A 72 20.92 -4.98 2.68
N ARG A 73 20.37 -4.96 3.90
CA ARG A 73 21.11 -5.34 5.11
C ARG A 73 21.20 -6.85 5.21
N ARG A 74 22.33 -7.31 5.74
CA ARG A 74 22.58 -8.73 6.00
C ARG A 74 21.90 -9.18 7.29
N TYR A 75 21.17 -10.29 7.19
CA TYR A 75 20.54 -10.99 8.29
C TYR A 75 20.99 -12.45 8.29
N LYS A 76 20.99 -13.07 9.47
CA LYS A 76 21.23 -14.50 9.66
C LYS A 76 20.00 -15.14 10.27
N CYS A 77 19.60 -16.27 9.72
CA CYS A 77 18.54 -17.08 10.30
C CYS A 77 19.11 -17.79 11.53
N LEU A 78 18.63 -17.39 12.71
CA LEU A 78 19.15 -17.84 14.00
C LEU A 78 18.01 -18.31 14.91
N TYR A 79 18.30 -19.40 15.61
CA TYR A 79 17.52 -19.88 16.75
C TYR A 79 18.02 -19.18 18.02
N LYS A 80 17.11 -18.75 18.90
CA LYS A 80 17.44 -18.25 20.24
C LYS A 80 16.66 -19.06 21.27
N ASN A 81 17.25 -19.29 22.44
CA ASN A 81 16.54 -19.99 23.50
C ASN A 81 15.42 -19.13 24.09
N ASP A 82 15.60 -17.80 24.14
CA ASP A 82 14.59 -16.84 24.61
C ASP A 82 13.42 -16.65 23.63
N ASP A 83 13.63 -17.00 22.35
CA ASP A 83 12.61 -16.98 21.30
C ASP A 83 12.83 -18.23 20.44
N PRO A 84 12.20 -19.37 20.80
CA PRO A 84 12.51 -20.73 20.33
C PRO A 84 12.04 -20.97 18.89
N TYR A 85 12.29 -20.00 18.02
CA TYR A 85 11.92 -19.97 16.63
C TYR A 85 13.10 -19.50 15.79
N TRP A 86 13.24 -20.14 14.63
CA TRP A 86 14.18 -19.71 13.62
C TRP A 86 13.67 -18.45 12.97
N ARG A 87 14.38 -17.34 13.21
CA ARG A 87 14.05 -16.03 12.65
C ARG A 87 15.25 -15.36 12.03
N TRP A 88 15.00 -14.50 11.05
CA TRP A 88 16.00 -13.63 10.49
C TRP A 88 16.38 -12.51 11.46
N ARG A 89 17.61 -12.55 11.95
CA ARG A 89 18.17 -11.58 12.90
C ARG A 89 19.35 -10.85 12.30
N ARG A 90 19.65 -9.65 12.80
CA ARG A 90 20.80 -8.89 12.30
C ARG A 90 22.08 -9.70 12.51
N ALA A 91 22.85 -9.83 11.43
CA ALA A 91 24.11 -10.56 11.37
C ALA A 91 25.30 -9.67 11.73
#